data_AF-A0A5M3Q1R0-F1
#
_entry.id   AF-A0A5M3Q1R0-F1
#
_cell.length_a   1.000
_cell.length_b   1.000
_cell.length_c   1.000
_cell.angle_alpha   90.00
_cell.angle_beta   90.00
_cell.angle_gamma   90.00
#
_symmetry.space_group_name_H-M   'P 1'
#
loop_
_entity.id
_entity.type
_entity.pdbx_description
1 polymer ?
#
loop_
_entity_poly.entity_id
_entity_poly.type
_entity_poly.pdbx_seq_one_letter_code
_entity_poly.pdbx_strand_id
1 'polypeptide(L)'
;MQIVMFLVPVMLILVALGIVLFSWAVKNGQYDDLEGPAHRILYDDDKDMIPDDARTDKPAAEEQPPEQVPEVSKAANPDEDNSQKG
;
A
#
# COMPACT_ATOMS: atom_id res chain seq x y z
N MET A 1 51.40 28.75 8.68
CA MET A 1 50.43 29.87 8.53
C MET A 1 49.75 29.95 7.15
N GLN A 2 50.21 29.26 6.11
CA GLN A 2 49.58 29.30 4.77
C GLN A 2 48.28 28.49 4.67
N ILE A 3 48.18 27.37 5.39
CA ILE A 3 47.02 26.46 5.31
C ILE A 3 45.70 27.14 5.73
N VAL A 4 45.76 28.05 6.71
CA VAL A 4 44.60 28.79 7.21
C VAL A 4 43.99 29.64 6.10
N MET A 5 44.80 30.18 5.20
CA MET A 5 44.36 30.97 4.05
C MET A 5 43.54 30.15 3.04
N PHE A 6 43.72 28.83 2.99
CA PHE A 6 42.90 27.93 2.19
C PHE A 6 41.70 27.36 2.97
N LEU A 7 41.87 27.07 4.27
CA LEU A 7 40.81 26.51 5.12
C LEU A 7 39.64 27.47 5.32
N VAL A 8 39.92 28.77 5.52
CA VAL A 8 38.88 29.80 5.73
C VAL A 8 37.91 29.89 4.53
N PRO A 9 38.37 30.08 3.28
CA PRO A 9 37.45 30.17 2.14
C PRO A 9 36.75 28.83 1.87
N VAL A 10 37.41 27.69 2.06
CA VAL A 10 36.78 26.37 1.92
C VAL A 10 35.61 26.22 2.90
N MET A 11 35.80 26.60 4.17
CA MET A 11 34.72 26.56 5.16
C MET A 11 33.57 27.49 4.82
N LEU A 12 33.84 28.70 4.31
CA LEU A 12 32.78 29.61 3.87
C LEU A 12 31.95 29.01 2.72
N ILE A 13 32.61 28.34 1.76
CA ILE A 13 31.93 27.65 0.66
C ILE A 13 31.08 26.50 1.20
N LEU A 14 31.60 25.70 2.12
CA LEU A 14 30.85 24.58 2.72
C LEU A 14 29.61 25.06 3.49
N VAL A 15 29.74 26.14 4.26
CA VAL A 15 28.62 26.76 4.97
C VAL A 15 27.59 27.30 3.99
N ALA A 16 28.03 28.03 2.96
CA ALA A 16 27.13 28.55 1.93
C ALA A 16 26.38 27.43 1.20
N LEU A 17 27.09 26.34 0.84
CA LEU A 17 26.50 25.17 0.21
C LEU A 17 25.48 24.51 1.13
N GLY A 18 25.80 24.35 2.42
CA GLY A 18 24.88 23.82 3.43
C GLY A 18 23.59 24.65 3.51
N ILE A 19 23.70 25.98 3.55
CA ILE A 19 22.53 26.87 3.59
C ILE A 19 21.70 26.74 2.31
N VAL A 20 22.32 26.67 1.13
CA VAL A 20 21.61 26.52 -0.15
C VAL A 20 20.86 25.18 -0.21
N LEU A 21 21.54 24.09 0.13
CA LEU A 21 20.93 22.75 0.13
C LEU A 21 19.81 22.63 1.16
N PHE A 22 20.02 23.15 2.36
CA PHE A 22 18.99 23.19 3.40
C PHE A 22 17.78 24.00 2.95
N SER A 23 18.00 25.20 2.41
CA SER A 23 16.92 26.05 1.91
C SER A 23 16.16 25.40 0.76
N TRP A 24 16.85 24.66 -0.11
CA TRP A 24 16.21 23.87 -1.17
C TRP A 24 15.35 22.74 -0.58
N ALA A 25 15.87 21.97 0.37
CA ALA A 25 15.14 20.87 1.01
C ALA A 25 13.88 21.34 1.75
N VAL A 26 13.97 22.48 2.45
CA VAL A 26 12.82 23.12 3.11
C VAL A 26 11.77 23.54 2.09
N LYS A 27 12.17 24.19 1.00
CA LYS A 27 11.25 24.59 -0.08
C LYS A 27 10.63 23.40 -0.82
N ASN A 28 11.30 22.26 -0.81
CA ASN A 28 10.84 21.04 -1.46
C ASN A 28 9.92 20.19 -0.56
N GLY A 29 9.52 20.71 0.61
CA GLY A 29 8.55 20.07 1.51
C GLY A 29 9.07 18.81 2.21
N GLN A 30 10.39 18.59 2.27
CA GLN A 30 10.94 17.37 2.89
C GLN A 30 10.62 17.25 4.40
N TYR A 31 10.26 18.37 5.04
CA TYR A 31 9.89 18.41 6.45
C TYR A 31 8.37 18.45 6.68
N ASP A 32 7.56 18.39 5.62
CA ASP A 32 6.10 18.46 5.75
C ASP A 32 5.48 17.12 6.19
N ASP A 33 6.20 16.01 6.01
CA ASP A 33 5.77 14.66 6.39
C ASP A 33 6.63 14.04 7.51
N LEU A 34 6.71 14.73 8.65
CA LEU A 34 7.32 14.18 9.87
C LEU A 34 6.37 13.25 10.65
N GLU A 35 5.07 13.31 10.36
CA GLU A 35 4.00 12.57 11.05
C GLU A 35 3.67 11.22 10.36
N GLY A 36 3.90 11.09 9.05
CA GLY A 36 3.49 9.94 8.24
C GLY A 36 4.15 8.59 8.55
N PRO A 37 5.42 8.50 8.98
CA PRO A 37 6.04 7.21 9.32
C PRO A 37 5.50 6.59 10.61
N ALA A 38 5.16 7.42 11.60
CA ALA A 38 4.72 6.97 12.92
C ALA A 38 3.33 6.32 12.87
N HIS A 39 2.44 6.78 11.99
CA HIS A 39 1.11 6.20 11.87
C HIS A 39 1.14 4.84 11.14
N ARG A 40 2.00 4.68 10.13
CA ARG A 40 2.12 3.43 9.36
C ARG A 40 2.64 2.26 10.18
N ILE A 41 3.62 2.49 11.06
CA ILE A 41 4.22 1.40 11.88
C ILE A 41 3.20 0.76 12.85
N LEU A 42 2.14 1.47 13.23
CA LEU A 42 1.11 0.97 14.15
C LEU A 42 -0.04 0.24 13.46
N TYR A 43 -0.27 0.46 12.15
CA TYR A 43 -1.46 -0.05 11.45
C TYR A 43 -1.13 -0.91 10.21
N ASP A 44 0.12 -0.94 9.75
CA ASP A 44 0.51 -1.71 8.55
C ASP A 44 0.55 -3.23 8.80
N ASP A 45 0.73 -3.68 10.05
CA ASP A 45 0.80 -5.11 10.42
C ASP A 45 -0.60 -5.76 10.62
N ASP A 46 -1.63 -4.95 10.89
CA ASP A 46 -2.98 -5.45 11.24
C ASP A 46 -3.92 -5.56 10.04
N LYS A 47 -3.54 -5.05 8.86
CA LYS A 47 -4.38 -5.05 7.64
C LYS A 47 -4.81 -6.45 7.19
N ASP A 48 -3.95 -7.44 7.42
CA ASP A 48 -4.20 -8.85 7.07
C ASP A 48 -4.95 -9.58 8.20
N MET A 49 -5.11 -8.95 9.37
CA MET A 49 -5.84 -9.45 10.52
C MET A 49 -7.27 -8.93 10.61
N ILE A 50 -7.67 -7.97 9.76
CA ILE A 50 -9.06 -7.50 9.67
C ILE A 50 -9.91 -8.59 8.99
N PRO A 51 -10.89 -9.18 9.69
CA PRO A 51 -11.74 -10.21 9.10
C PRO A 51 -12.63 -9.62 7.99
N ASP A 52 -12.92 -10.42 6.97
CA ASP A 52 -13.57 -9.96 5.72
C ASP A 52 -14.98 -9.41 5.91
N ASP A 53 -15.64 -9.75 7.03
CA ASP A 53 -16.95 -9.25 7.44
C ASP A 53 -16.92 -7.86 8.08
N ALA A 54 -15.74 -7.38 8.50
CA ALA A 54 -15.53 -6.06 9.10
C ALA A 54 -15.01 -4.99 8.12
N ARG A 55 -14.75 -5.35 6.86
CA ARG A 55 -14.26 -4.43 5.81
C ARG A 55 -15.44 -3.72 5.14
N THR A 56 -15.69 -2.46 5.49
CA THR A 56 -16.84 -1.68 4.99
C THR A 56 -16.67 -1.12 3.57
N ASP A 57 -15.47 -1.23 2.98
CA ASP A 57 -15.18 -0.69 1.65
C ASP A 57 -15.01 -1.82 0.62
N LYS A 58 -16.12 -2.41 0.18
CA LYS A 58 -16.14 -3.19 -1.07
C LYS A 58 -16.96 -2.43 -2.11
N PRO A 59 -16.32 -1.81 -3.13
CA PRO A 59 -17.05 -1.38 -4.31
C PRO A 59 -17.63 -2.62 -4.98
N ALA A 60 -18.96 -2.63 -5.11
CA ALA A 60 -19.64 -3.56 -5.99
C ALA A 60 -19.11 -3.36 -7.43
N ALA A 61 -19.04 -4.47 -8.17
CA ALA A 61 -18.71 -4.60 -9.59
C ALA A 61 -17.21 -4.73 -9.94
N GLU A 62 -16.70 -5.96 -9.87
CA GLU A 62 -16.03 -6.54 -11.03
C GLU A 62 -16.54 -7.98 -11.23
N GLU A 63 -17.32 -8.12 -12.29
CA GLU A 63 -17.84 -9.35 -12.84
C GLU A 63 -16.76 -9.93 -13.77
N GLN A 64 -16.25 -11.13 -13.47
CA GLN A 64 -15.78 -12.10 -14.47
C GLN A 64 -15.44 -13.49 -13.84
N PRO A 65 -16.18 -14.56 -14.19
CA PRO A 65 -15.85 -15.98 -13.94
C PRO A 65 -15.08 -16.57 -15.15
N PRO A 66 -14.74 -17.87 -15.26
CA PRO A 66 -14.83 -19.02 -14.33
C PRO A 66 -13.50 -19.80 -14.19
N GLU A 67 -13.27 -20.60 -13.13
CA GLU A 67 -12.66 -21.95 -13.30
C GLU A 67 -12.59 -22.78 -11.99
N GLN A 68 -13.09 -24.03 -12.12
CA GLN A 68 -12.72 -25.26 -11.39
C GLN A 68 -13.48 -25.65 -10.10
N VAL A 69 -14.53 -26.45 -10.37
CA VAL A 69 -15.30 -27.50 -9.65
C VAL A 69 -14.50 -28.46 -8.71
N PRO A 70 -15.08 -29.48 -8.02
CA PRO A 70 -16.48 -29.83 -7.64
C PRO A 70 -16.65 -30.28 -6.15
N GLU A 71 -17.83 -30.17 -5.52
CA GLU A 71 -18.33 -31.13 -4.50
C GLU A 71 -19.76 -30.78 -4.07
N VAL A 72 -20.77 -31.52 -4.51
CA VAL A 72 -21.42 -32.66 -3.83
C VAL A 72 -22.68 -32.25 -3.03
N SER A 73 -23.78 -32.89 -3.44
CA SER A 73 -25.05 -33.11 -2.73
C SER A 73 -25.95 -31.87 -2.55
N LYS A 74 -27.26 -31.91 -2.83
CA LYS A 74 -28.22 -33.00 -2.64
C LYS A 74 -29.49 -32.77 -3.47
N ALA A 75 -29.98 -33.88 -4.02
CA ALA A 75 -31.27 -34.12 -4.66
C ALA A 75 -32.46 -33.27 -4.17
N ALA A 76 -33.27 -32.77 -5.10
CA ALA A 76 -34.55 -33.42 -5.47
C ALA A 76 -35.40 -32.46 -6.32
N ASN A 77 -35.62 -32.80 -7.60
CA ASN A 77 -36.87 -32.44 -8.27
C ASN A 77 -37.26 -33.60 -9.20
N PRO A 78 -38.56 -33.97 -9.22
CA PRO A 78 -39.08 -35.10 -9.97
C PRO A 78 -39.30 -34.65 -11.41
N ASP A 79 -39.00 -35.50 -12.37
CA ASP A 79 -39.78 -35.70 -13.60
C ASP A 79 -39.04 -36.76 -14.45
N GLU A 80 -39.81 -37.49 -15.25
CA GLU A 80 -39.38 -38.46 -16.28
C GLU A 80 -39.12 -39.92 -15.83
N ASP A 81 -40.22 -40.67 -15.64
CA ASP A 81 -40.24 -42.10 -15.97
C ASP A 81 -40.88 -42.28 -17.35
N ASN A 82 -40.01 -42.61 -18.30
CA ASN A 82 -40.29 -42.99 -19.66
C ASN A 82 -40.71 -44.47 -19.69
N SER A 83 -41.88 -44.72 -20.30
CA SER A 83 -42.16 -45.91 -21.11
C SER A 83 -41.62 -47.25 -20.57
N GLN A 84 -42.49 -47.98 -19.86
CA GLN A 84 -42.62 -49.42 -20.09
C GLN A 84 -44.08 -49.88 -19.94
N LYS A 85 -44.50 -50.63 -20.96
CA LYS A 85 -45.37 -51.83 -20.90
C LYS A 85 -46.83 -51.65 -21.35
N GLY A 86 -47.14 -52.21 -22.52
CA GLY A 86 -48.49 -52.50 -22.98
C GLY A 86 -48.60 -52.70 -24.48
#